data_AF-A0A355SCI3-F1
#
_entry.id   AF-A0A355SCI3-F1
#
_cell.length_a   1.000
_cell.length_b   1.000
_cell.length_c   1.000
_cell.angle_alpha   90.00
_cell.angle_beta   90.00
_cell.angle_gamma   90.00
#
_symmetry.space_group_name_H-M   'P 1'
#
loop_
_entity.id
_entity.type
_entity.pdbx_description
1 polymer ?
#
loop_
_entity_poly.entity_id
_entity_poly.type
_entity_poly.pdbx_seq_one_letter_code
_entity_poly.pdbx_strand_id
1 'polypeptide(L)'
;MLGQMGYTGAGINRERAHLHLELNILLSLQFDAWHKMKFGSDNRHGLHNGMNLSGLDIANLFLRHEREPGITIPEFLSGTSAYYKVTCPRRGKLELTDRYPWIRRGAHHRPSPSWEISFTASGFPLAIAPSHREVPKPLVTYIRTTQSRHEYFTLSRLTGTGRRASLTRAGLQHLALITGEFSK
;
A
#
# COMPACT_ATOMS: atom_id res chain seq x y z
N MET A 1 22.28 7.35 20.19
CA MET A 1 21.34 6.49 20.95
C MET A 1 19.93 7.06 20.75
N LEU A 2 18.94 6.23 20.39
CA LEU A 2 17.55 6.68 20.15
C LEU A 2 16.59 6.40 21.34
N GLY A 3 16.98 5.51 22.26
CA GLY A 3 16.20 5.16 23.45
C GLY A 3 16.65 3.82 24.06
N GLN A 4 15.98 3.43 25.13
CA GLN A 4 16.12 2.12 25.79
C GLN A 4 14.82 1.33 25.62
N MET A 5 14.93 0.02 25.36
CA MET A 5 13.76 -0.85 25.18
C MET A 5 12.93 -0.90 26.48
N GLY A 6 11.61 -0.72 26.35
CA GLY A 6 10.66 -0.80 27.45
C GLY A 6 9.48 -1.73 27.12
N TYR A 7 8.42 -1.63 27.91
CA TYR A 7 7.19 -2.43 27.80
C TYR A 7 5.93 -1.57 27.94
N THR A 8 5.93 -0.37 27.36
CA THR A 8 4.87 0.64 27.54
C THR A 8 3.62 0.41 26.67
N GLY A 9 3.62 -0.61 25.81
CA GLY A 9 2.47 -0.96 24.97
C GLY A 9 1.29 -1.51 25.78
N ALA A 10 0.06 -1.27 25.32
CA ALA A 10 -1.14 -1.78 25.98
C ALA A 10 -1.09 -3.32 26.09
N GLY A 11 -1.13 -3.83 27.32
CA GLY A 11 -1.06 -5.27 27.61
C GLY A 11 0.33 -5.89 27.47
N ILE A 12 1.39 -5.11 27.27
CA ILE A 12 2.79 -5.58 27.25
C ILE A 12 3.37 -5.47 28.66
N ASN A 13 4.00 -6.54 29.13
CA ASN A 13 4.76 -6.57 30.39
C ASN A 13 6.26 -6.77 30.08
N ARG A 14 7.09 -6.84 31.12
CA ARG A 14 8.54 -6.99 30.96
C ARG A 14 8.92 -8.26 30.19
N GLU A 15 8.21 -9.36 30.43
CA GLU A 15 8.43 -10.66 29.77
C GLU A 15 8.09 -10.62 28.28
N ARG A 16 7.26 -9.67 27.86
CA ARG A 16 6.86 -9.44 26.46
C ARG A 16 7.52 -8.20 25.88
N ALA A 17 8.53 -7.63 26.53
CA ALA A 17 9.23 -6.46 26.01
C ALA A 17 9.86 -6.77 24.65
N HIS A 18 9.52 -5.96 23.64
CA HIS A 18 10.06 -6.07 22.29
C HIS A 18 10.06 -4.70 21.62
N LEU A 19 10.84 -4.57 20.55
CA LEU A 19 10.81 -3.41 19.67
C LEU A 19 9.78 -3.63 18.57
N HIS A 20 8.78 -2.74 18.48
CA HIS A 20 7.93 -2.63 17.29
C HIS A 20 8.64 -1.75 16.26
N LEU A 21 9.02 -2.33 15.13
CA LEU A 21 9.75 -1.63 14.06
C LEU A 21 8.96 -1.71 12.75
N GLU A 22 8.81 -0.56 12.10
CA GLU A 22 8.23 -0.46 10.77
C GLU A 22 9.08 0.46 9.89
N LEU A 23 9.13 0.15 8.59
CA LEU A 23 9.65 1.06 7.58
C LEU A 23 8.54 1.28 6.55
N ASN A 24 8.07 2.53 6.47
CA ASN A 24 6.84 2.88 5.79
C ASN A 24 7.06 3.91 4.68
N ILE A 25 6.16 3.92 3.71
CA ILE A 25 5.93 5.07 2.83
C ILE A 25 4.65 5.83 3.24
N LEU A 26 4.60 7.11 2.92
CA LEU A 26 3.45 7.98 3.13
C LEU A 26 2.51 7.93 1.93
N LEU A 27 1.30 7.38 2.11
CA LEU A 27 0.36 7.15 1.02
C LEU A 27 -0.20 8.44 0.44
N SER A 28 -0.65 9.39 1.28
CA SER A 28 -1.24 10.64 0.82
C SER A 28 -0.90 11.86 1.69
N LEU A 29 -0.69 13.02 1.05
CA LEU A 29 -0.65 14.31 1.77
C LEU A 29 -2.05 14.88 2.01
N GLN A 30 -3.07 14.28 1.41
CA GLN A 30 -4.48 14.64 1.59
C GLN A 30 -5.19 13.71 2.58
N PHE A 31 -4.43 13.03 3.44
CA PHE A 31 -4.96 12.04 4.37
C PHE A 31 -6.06 12.57 5.28
N ASP A 32 -5.99 13.84 5.71
CA ASP A 32 -7.03 14.43 6.55
C ASP A 32 -8.40 14.48 5.85
N ALA A 33 -8.42 14.75 4.54
CA ALA A 33 -9.65 14.75 3.75
C ALA A 33 -10.22 13.32 3.63
N TRP A 34 -9.34 12.34 3.34
CA TRP A 34 -9.71 10.93 3.31
C TRP A 34 -10.22 10.43 4.68
N HIS A 35 -9.56 10.82 5.76
CA HIS A 35 -9.91 10.44 7.12
C HIS A 35 -11.29 10.98 7.48
N LYS A 36 -11.58 12.26 7.20
CA LYS A 36 -12.91 12.86 7.41
C LYS A 36 -14.02 12.21 6.58
N MET A 37 -13.71 11.81 5.34
CA MET A 37 -14.65 11.06 4.49
C MET A 37 -14.95 9.68 5.08
N LYS A 38 -13.94 8.99 5.62
CA LYS A 38 -14.06 7.61 6.13
C LYS A 38 -14.57 7.54 7.57
N PHE A 39 -14.17 8.47 8.41
CA PHE A 39 -14.38 8.47 9.85
C PHE A 39 -14.99 9.81 10.29
N GLY A 40 -15.93 9.76 11.23
CA GLY A 40 -16.51 10.95 11.87
C GLY A 40 -15.69 11.47 13.06
N SER A 41 -14.52 10.90 13.34
CA SER A 41 -13.67 11.25 14.48
C SER A 41 -12.48 12.11 14.09
N ASP A 42 -11.89 12.79 15.08
CA ASP A 42 -10.69 13.60 14.88
C ASP A 42 -9.48 12.75 14.47
N ASN A 43 -8.69 13.27 13.53
CA ASN A 43 -7.39 12.69 13.19
C ASN A 43 -6.29 13.22 14.11
N ARG A 44 -6.13 12.58 15.29
CA ARG A 44 -5.13 13.00 16.29
C ARG A 44 -3.67 12.91 15.84
N HIS A 45 -3.39 12.14 14.80
CA HIS A 45 -2.04 11.87 14.31
C HIS A 45 -1.71 12.62 13.01
N GLY A 46 -2.66 13.40 12.47
CA GLY A 46 -2.48 14.14 11.21
C GLY A 46 -1.98 13.25 10.08
N LEU A 47 -1.00 13.74 9.32
CA LEU A 47 -0.38 13.00 8.22
C LEU A 47 0.31 11.70 8.64
N HIS A 48 0.77 11.60 9.89
CA HIS A 48 1.51 10.46 10.41
C HIS A 48 0.61 9.41 11.07
N ASN A 49 -0.69 9.47 10.82
CA ASN A 49 -1.62 8.41 11.22
C ASN A 49 -1.20 7.07 10.59
N GLY A 50 -1.18 5.99 11.36
CA GLY A 50 -0.76 4.67 10.90
C GLY A 50 -1.55 4.16 9.68
N MET A 51 -2.78 4.64 9.46
CA MET A 51 -3.55 4.31 8.25
C MET A 51 -3.03 4.99 6.98
N ASN A 52 -2.23 6.05 7.10
CA ASN A 52 -1.55 6.72 5.99
C ASN A 52 -0.17 6.12 5.69
N LEU A 53 0.29 5.21 6.54
CA LEU A 53 1.60 4.59 6.45
C LEU A 53 1.45 3.19 5.84
N SER A 54 2.22 2.91 4.80
CA SER A 54 2.25 1.58 4.19
C SER A 54 3.62 0.95 4.39
N GLY A 55 3.62 -0.11 5.20
CA GLY A 55 4.84 -0.81 5.60
C GLY A 55 5.35 -1.76 4.55
N LEU A 56 6.65 -1.69 4.30
CA LEU A 56 7.37 -2.73 3.57
C LEU A 56 7.73 -3.88 4.52
N ASP A 57 8.10 -5.02 3.93
CA ASP A 57 8.54 -6.19 4.67
C ASP A 57 9.95 -5.96 5.25
N ILE A 58 10.00 -5.30 6.41
CA ILE A 58 11.26 -4.89 7.05
C ILE A 58 12.08 -6.10 7.50
N ALA A 59 11.44 -7.22 7.84
CA ALA A 59 12.13 -8.44 8.22
C ALA A 59 12.89 -9.03 7.03
N ASN A 60 12.25 -9.16 5.87
CA ASN A 60 12.93 -9.64 4.67
C ASN A 60 13.95 -8.63 4.14
N LEU A 61 13.69 -7.32 4.25
CA LEU A 61 14.69 -6.31 3.92
C LEU A 61 15.94 -6.46 4.80
N PHE A 62 15.77 -6.63 6.10
CA PHE A 62 16.88 -6.82 7.05
C PHE A 62 17.73 -8.05 6.69
N LEU A 63 17.10 -9.20 6.46
CA LEU A 63 17.78 -10.43 6.05
C LEU A 63 18.47 -10.29 4.68
N ARG A 64 17.89 -9.51 3.76
CA ARG A 64 18.50 -9.26 2.46
C ARG A 64 19.70 -8.33 2.56
N HIS A 65 19.59 -7.28 3.37
CA HIS A 65 20.66 -6.33 3.63
C HIS A 65 21.88 -6.98 4.30
N GLU A 66 21.68 -7.99 5.16
CA GLU A 66 22.80 -8.77 5.73
C GLU A 66 23.67 -9.42 4.64
N ARG A 67 23.03 -9.92 3.57
CA ARG A 67 23.72 -10.59 2.44
C ARG A 67 24.25 -9.60 1.42
N GLU A 68 23.55 -8.48 1.25
CA GLU A 68 23.83 -7.43 0.27
C GLU A 68 23.74 -6.06 0.95
N PRO A 69 24.79 -5.61 1.67
CA PRO A 69 24.73 -4.36 2.43
C PRO A 69 24.49 -3.11 1.57
N GLY A 70 24.73 -3.19 0.25
CA GLY A 70 24.45 -2.12 -0.69
C GLY A 70 23.01 -2.05 -1.21
N ILE A 71 22.14 -3.00 -0.85
CA ILE A 71 20.78 -3.07 -1.42
C ILE A 71 19.97 -1.81 -1.10
N THR A 72 19.39 -1.22 -2.14
CA THR A 72 18.48 -0.08 -2.01
C THR A 72 17.02 -0.54 -1.94
N ILE A 73 16.14 0.31 -1.41
CA ILE A 73 14.69 0.04 -1.36
C ILE A 73 14.10 -0.27 -2.76
N PRO A 74 14.42 0.49 -3.82
CA PRO A 74 13.95 0.15 -5.17
C PRO A 74 14.40 -1.24 -5.65
N GLU A 75 15.65 -1.64 -5.40
CA GLU A 75 16.16 -2.95 -5.77
C GLU A 75 15.44 -4.07 -5.01
N PHE A 76 15.29 -3.92 -3.68
CA PHE A 76 14.55 -4.85 -2.84
C PHE A 76 13.11 -5.05 -3.35
N LEU A 77 12.41 -3.96 -3.63
CA LEU A 77 11.02 -3.99 -4.09
C LEU A 77 10.89 -4.51 -5.53
N SER A 78 11.89 -4.33 -6.38
CA SER A 78 11.89 -4.85 -7.76
C SER A 78 11.82 -6.38 -7.82
N GLY A 79 12.39 -7.07 -6.83
CA GLY A 79 12.30 -8.52 -6.67
C GLY A 79 10.99 -9.01 -6.04
N THR A 80 10.14 -8.10 -5.56
CA THR A 80 8.89 -8.47 -4.87
C THR A 80 7.78 -8.78 -5.87
N SER A 81 7.31 -10.02 -5.86
CA SER A 81 6.16 -10.43 -6.69
C SER A 81 4.88 -9.74 -6.26
N ALA A 82 4.14 -9.18 -7.23
CA ALA A 82 2.81 -8.63 -6.98
C ALA A 82 1.84 -9.74 -6.55
N TYR A 83 1.05 -9.48 -5.50
CA TYR A 83 -0.08 -10.34 -5.15
C TYR A 83 -1.31 -10.00 -5.97
N TYR A 84 -1.56 -8.71 -6.20
CA TYR A 84 -2.70 -8.27 -7.00
C TYR A 84 -2.38 -7.00 -7.77
N LYS A 85 -3.16 -6.74 -8.82
CA LYS A 85 -3.15 -5.48 -9.54
C LYS A 85 -4.56 -4.93 -9.69
N VAL A 86 -4.67 -3.61 -9.63
CA VAL A 86 -5.91 -2.89 -9.85
C VAL A 86 -5.70 -1.91 -10.98
N THR A 87 -6.59 -1.92 -11.98
CA THR A 87 -6.72 -0.85 -12.95
C THR A 87 -7.81 0.11 -12.51
N CYS A 88 -7.52 1.41 -12.48
CA CYS A 88 -8.48 2.45 -12.11
C CYS A 88 -8.45 3.63 -13.10
N PRO A 89 -9.57 4.37 -13.26
CA PRO A 89 -9.60 5.54 -14.13
C PRO A 89 -8.47 6.51 -13.81
N ARG A 90 -7.89 7.12 -14.84
CA ARG A 90 -6.88 8.16 -14.66
C ARG A 90 -7.55 9.51 -14.57
N ARG A 91 -7.71 10.03 -13.35
CA ARG A 91 -8.28 11.37 -13.08
C ARG A 91 -7.25 12.49 -12.94
N GLY A 92 -5.96 12.15 -12.95
CA GLY A 92 -4.88 13.13 -12.78
C GLY A 92 -3.53 12.47 -12.55
N LYS A 93 -2.57 13.30 -12.14
CA LYS A 93 -1.28 12.83 -11.61
C LYS A 93 -1.47 12.23 -10.22
N LEU A 94 -0.66 11.23 -9.89
CA LEU A 94 -0.68 10.59 -8.58
C LEU A 94 0.47 11.14 -7.75
N GLU A 95 0.17 11.86 -6.68
CA GLU A 95 1.18 12.46 -5.77
C GLU A 95 2.18 11.43 -5.23
N LEU A 96 1.74 10.19 -5.05
CA LEU A 96 2.58 9.08 -4.60
C LEU A 96 3.75 8.84 -5.57
N THR A 97 3.50 8.99 -6.87
CA THR A 97 4.53 8.80 -7.90
C THR A 97 5.54 9.94 -7.93
N ASP A 98 5.15 11.14 -7.47
CA ASP A 98 6.05 12.29 -7.35
C ASP A 98 6.96 12.13 -6.12
N ARG A 99 6.40 11.67 -4.99
CA ARG A 99 7.16 11.36 -3.77
C ARG A 99 8.09 10.16 -3.92
N TYR A 100 7.64 9.14 -4.65
CA TYR A 100 8.36 7.88 -4.82
C TYR A 100 8.55 7.55 -6.31
N PRO A 101 9.43 8.25 -7.05
CA PRO A 101 9.59 8.04 -8.49
C PRO A 101 9.94 6.60 -8.86
N TRP A 102 10.56 5.85 -7.95
CA TRP A 102 10.91 4.44 -8.13
C TRP A 102 9.71 3.49 -8.29
N ILE A 103 8.47 3.90 -7.99
CA ILE A 103 7.27 3.09 -8.30
C ILE A 103 6.80 3.27 -9.75
N ARG A 104 7.27 4.31 -10.46
CA ARG A 104 6.80 4.59 -11.82
C ARG A 104 7.29 3.51 -12.77
N ARG A 105 6.41 3.04 -13.64
CA ARG A 105 6.73 2.18 -14.79
C ARG A 105 6.09 2.77 -16.04
N GLY A 106 6.84 2.78 -17.15
CA GLY A 106 6.36 3.34 -18.42
C GLY A 106 6.24 4.86 -18.44
N ALA A 107 5.63 5.37 -19.51
CA ALA A 107 5.60 6.80 -19.84
C ALA A 107 4.45 7.56 -19.15
N HIS A 108 4.61 7.89 -17.86
CA HIS A 108 3.61 8.63 -17.07
C HIS A 108 3.18 9.98 -17.67
N HIS A 109 4.03 10.60 -18.48
CA HIS A 109 3.73 11.87 -19.17
C HIS A 109 2.75 11.71 -20.35
N ARG A 110 2.63 10.51 -20.93
CA ARG A 110 1.70 10.28 -22.04
C ARG A 110 0.28 10.12 -21.52
N PRO A 111 -0.75 10.59 -22.24
CA PRO A 111 -2.15 10.35 -21.88
C PRO A 111 -2.45 8.84 -21.85
N SER A 112 -3.31 8.43 -20.92
CA SER A 112 -3.86 7.08 -20.84
C SER A 112 -5.24 7.13 -20.17
N PRO A 113 -6.17 6.22 -20.51
CA PRO A 113 -7.49 6.19 -19.86
C PRO A 113 -7.41 5.75 -18.38
N SER A 114 -6.40 4.96 -18.01
CA SER A 114 -6.29 4.40 -16.66
C SER A 114 -4.86 4.31 -16.15
N TRP A 115 -4.76 4.05 -14.84
CA TRP A 115 -3.56 3.59 -14.14
C TRP A 115 -3.72 2.10 -13.82
N GLU A 116 -2.67 1.31 -14.00
CA GLU A 116 -2.53 -0.02 -13.37
C GLU A 116 -1.56 0.08 -12.19
N ILE A 117 -2.02 -0.34 -11.01
CA ILE A 117 -1.25 -0.32 -9.77
C ILE A 117 -1.06 -1.77 -9.31
N SER A 118 0.18 -2.18 -9.08
CA SER A 118 0.51 -3.48 -8.49
C SER A 118 0.77 -3.36 -6.98
N PHE A 119 0.38 -4.39 -6.25
CA PHE A 119 0.43 -4.41 -4.79
C PHE A 119 1.02 -5.70 -4.24
N THR A 120 1.67 -5.62 -3.08
CA THR A 120 1.89 -6.78 -2.20
C THR A 120 0.55 -7.28 -1.65
N ALA A 121 0.54 -8.44 -0.97
CA ALA A 121 -0.67 -8.93 -0.31
C ALA A 121 -1.24 -7.92 0.69
N SER A 122 -0.38 -7.33 1.53
CA SER A 122 -0.74 -6.31 2.52
C SER A 122 -1.09 -4.94 1.94
N GLY A 123 -1.06 -4.78 0.61
CA GLY A 123 -1.48 -3.55 -0.07
C GLY A 123 -0.40 -2.47 -0.19
N PHE A 124 0.87 -2.82 -0.02
CA PHE A 124 1.99 -1.92 -0.33
C PHE A 124 2.10 -1.73 -1.86
N PRO A 125 2.12 -0.49 -2.37
CA PRO A 125 2.19 -0.24 -3.81
C PRO A 125 3.61 -0.52 -4.35
N LEU A 126 3.72 -1.43 -5.31
CA LEU A 126 4.99 -1.86 -5.91
C LEU A 126 5.32 -1.08 -7.18
N ALA A 127 4.32 -0.91 -8.05
CA ALA A 127 4.49 -0.18 -9.30
C ALA A 127 3.18 0.46 -9.76
N ILE A 128 3.31 1.56 -10.49
CA ILE A 128 2.22 2.28 -11.14
C ILE A 128 2.59 2.49 -12.60
N ALA A 129 1.74 2.04 -13.52
CA ALA A 129 1.92 2.18 -14.96
C ALA A 129 0.69 2.82 -15.62
N PRO A 130 0.85 3.68 -16.64
CA PRO A 130 -0.26 4.06 -17.50
C PRO A 130 -0.79 2.82 -18.24
N SER A 131 -2.10 2.72 -18.39
CA SER A 131 -2.76 1.61 -19.06
C SER A 131 -3.75 2.10 -20.12
N HIS A 132 -3.78 1.43 -21.26
CA HIS A 132 -4.74 1.67 -22.35
C HIS A 132 -6.10 1.01 -22.11
N ARG A 133 -6.26 0.28 -21.01
CA ARG A 133 -7.55 -0.33 -20.65
C ARG A 133 -8.52 0.76 -20.20
N GLU A 134 -9.64 0.87 -20.89
CA GLU A 134 -10.73 1.71 -20.44
C GLU A 134 -11.52 0.99 -19.34
N VAL A 135 -11.60 1.61 -18.17
CA VAL A 135 -12.42 1.12 -17.06
C VAL A 135 -13.24 2.28 -16.50
N PRO A 136 -14.56 2.11 -16.28
CA PRO A 136 -15.38 3.17 -15.69
C PRO A 136 -15.20 3.26 -14.16
N LYS A 137 -14.67 2.19 -13.55
CA LYS A 137 -14.44 2.08 -12.10
C LYS A 137 -13.25 1.16 -11.82
N PRO A 138 -12.66 1.20 -10.61
CA PRO A 138 -11.59 0.29 -10.23
C PRO A 138 -11.93 -1.18 -10.46
N LEU A 139 -10.99 -1.92 -11.05
CA LEU A 139 -11.12 -3.33 -11.42
C LEU A 139 -9.85 -4.10 -11.05
N VAL A 140 -10.01 -5.25 -10.39
CA VAL A 140 -8.89 -6.18 -10.17
C VAL A 140 -8.53 -6.82 -11.51
N THR A 141 -7.33 -6.55 -12.02
CA THR A 141 -6.86 -7.07 -13.33
C THR A 141 -5.90 -8.23 -13.21
N TYR A 142 -5.34 -8.44 -12.02
CA TYR A 142 -4.50 -9.58 -11.70
C TYR A 142 -4.63 -9.94 -10.23
N ILE A 143 -4.54 -11.24 -9.93
CA ILE A 143 -4.50 -11.78 -8.58
C ILE A 143 -3.67 -13.06 -8.59
N ARG A 144 -2.84 -13.24 -7.56
CA ARG A 144 -2.10 -14.48 -7.31
C ARG A 144 -3.08 -15.56 -6.85
N THR A 145 -3.08 -16.70 -7.54
CA THR A 145 -3.94 -17.83 -7.19
C THR A 145 -3.69 -18.30 -5.75
N THR A 146 -4.75 -18.53 -4.98
CA THR A 146 -4.69 -19.18 -3.65
C THR A 146 -5.87 -20.13 -3.45
N GLN A 147 -5.68 -21.15 -2.63
CA GLN A 147 -6.74 -22.10 -2.23
C GLN A 147 -7.64 -21.54 -1.12
N SER A 148 -7.21 -20.48 -0.43
CA SER A 148 -7.97 -19.83 0.64
C SER A 148 -8.59 -18.50 0.18
N ARG A 149 -9.37 -17.85 1.05
CA ARG A 149 -10.02 -16.56 0.73
C ARG A 149 -8.98 -15.45 0.66
N HIS A 150 -9.08 -14.59 -0.37
CA HIS A 150 -8.16 -13.45 -0.53
C HIS A 150 -8.22 -12.46 0.64
N GLU A 151 -9.34 -12.38 1.35
CA GLU A 151 -9.56 -11.48 2.49
C GLU A 151 -8.50 -11.69 3.59
N TYR A 152 -8.12 -12.93 3.84
CA TYR A 152 -7.17 -13.31 4.89
C TYR A 152 -5.75 -12.84 4.61
N PHE A 153 -5.41 -12.59 3.34
CA PHE A 153 -4.07 -12.14 2.94
C PHE A 153 -4.02 -10.64 2.66
N THR A 154 -5.18 -10.02 2.40
CA THR A 154 -5.24 -8.67 1.83
C THR A 154 -5.73 -7.60 2.80
N LEU A 155 -5.75 -7.92 4.10
CA LEU A 155 -6.39 -7.08 5.13
C LEU A 155 -7.84 -6.74 4.73
N SER A 156 -8.56 -7.75 4.24
CA SER A 156 -9.92 -7.64 3.73
C SER A 156 -10.12 -6.65 2.57
N ARG A 157 -9.05 -6.22 1.87
CA ARG A 157 -9.16 -5.32 0.70
C ARG A 157 -9.76 -6.01 -0.52
N LEU A 158 -9.52 -7.32 -0.67
CA LEU A 158 -10.09 -8.15 -1.73
C LEU A 158 -10.96 -9.25 -1.12
N THR A 159 -12.02 -9.62 -1.84
CA THR A 159 -12.82 -10.83 -1.60
C THR A 159 -12.64 -11.83 -2.75
N GLY A 160 -13.12 -13.05 -2.57
CA GLY A 160 -13.03 -14.15 -3.55
C GLY A 160 -11.96 -15.19 -3.23
N THR A 161 -11.76 -16.11 -4.17
CA THR A 161 -10.85 -17.27 -4.08
C THR A 161 -10.22 -17.60 -5.44
N GLY A 162 -9.13 -18.36 -5.42
CA GLY A 162 -8.48 -18.82 -6.64
C GLY A 162 -8.01 -17.65 -7.51
N ARG A 163 -8.55 -17.56 -8.73
CA ARG A 163 -8.23 -16.50 -9.71
C ARG A 163 -9.31 -15.42 -9.79
N ARG A 164 -10.31 -15.46 -8.91
CA ARG A 164 -11.45 -14.55 -8.92
C ARG A 164 -11.39 -13.67 -7.69
N ALA A 165 -11.22 -12.37 -7.91
CA ALA A 165 -11.20 -11.40 -6.83
C ALA A 165 -11.91 -10.10 -7.21
N SER A 166 -12.50 -9.46 -6.20
CA SER A 166 -13.14 -8.15 -6.31
C SER A 166 -12.70 -7.26 -5.16
N LEU A 167 -12.66 -5.95 -5.40
CA LEU A 167 -12.41 -4.97 -4.34
C LEU A 167 -13.57 -4.95 -3.35
N THR A 168 -13.26 -4.96 -2.07
CA THR A 168 -14.22 -4.67 -1.00
C THR A 168 -14.32 -3.16 -0.77
N ARG A 169 -15.18 -2.74 0.16
CA ARG A 169 -15.20 -1.35 0.65
C ARG A 169 -13.84 -0.91 1.20
N ALA A 170 -13.14 -1.79 1.93
CA ALA A 170 -11.81 -1.49 2.45
C ALA A 170 -10.78 -1.34 1.32
N GLY A 171 -10.87 -2.17 0.27
CA GLY A 171 -10.01 -2.07 -0.91
C GLY A 171 -10.23 -0.77 -1.69
N LEU A 172 -11.50 -0.39 -1.89
CA LEU A 172 -11.85 0.89 -2.53
C LEU A 172 -11.34 2.09 -1.72
N GLN A 173 -11.47 2.06 -0.39
CA GLN A 173 -10.94 3.12 0.47
C GLN A 173 -9.42 3.21 0.42
N HIS A 174 -8.71 2.07 0.40
CA HIS A 174 -7.25 2.05 0.24
C HIS A 174 -6.81 2.63 -1.10
N LEU A 175 -7.54 2.29 -2.17
CA LEU A 175 -7.26 2.83 -3.49
C LEU A 175 -7.55 4.34 -3.55
N ALA A 176 -8.68 4.79 -2.99
CA ALA A 176 -9.02 6.21 -2.89
C ALA A 176 -7.93 7.01 -2.17
N LEU A 177 -7.35 6.44 -1.10
CA LEU A 177 -6.23 7.06 -0.39
C LEU A 177 -5.01 7.26 -1.31
N ILE A 178 -4.67 6.26 -2.11
CA ILE A 178 -3.53 6.30 -3.03
C ILE A 178 -3.79 7.23 -4.23
N THR A 179 -5.02 7.24 -4.75
CA THR A 179 -5.36 8.00 -5.96
C THR A 179 -5.78 9.43 -5.67
N GLY A 180 -6.02 9.79 -4.40
CA GLY A 180 -6.57 11.09 -4.04
C GLY A 180 -8.05 11.25 -4.41
N GLU A 181 -8.76 10.16 -4.69
CA GLU A 181 -10.16 10.17 -5.12
C GLU A 181 -11.11 9.98 -3.93
N PHE A 182 -11.35 11.05 -3.18
CA PHE A 182 -12.22 11.04 -2.00
C PHE A 182 -13.66 11.41 -2.37
N SER A 183 -14.32 10.61 -3.21
CA SER A 183 -15.76 10.80 -3.42
C SER A 183 -16.54 10.49 -2.14
N LYS A 184 -17.46 11.39 -1.76
CA LYS A 184 -18.50 11.09 -0.77
C LYS A 184 -19.39 9.94 -1.24
#